data_AF-A0A5E4WVI9-F1
#
_entry.id   AF-A0A5E4WVI9-F1
#
_cell.length_a   1.000
_cell.length_b   1.000
_cell.length_c   1.000
_cell.angle_alpha   90.00
_cell.angle_beta   90.00
_cell.angle_gamma   90.00
#
_symmetry.space_group_name_H-M   'P 1'
#
loop_
_entity.id
_entity.type
_entity.pdbx_description
1 polymer ?
#
loop_
_entity_poly.entity_id
_entity_poly.type
_entity_poly.pdbx_seq_one_letter_code
_entity_poly.pdbx_strand_id
1 'polypeptide(L)'
;MRINIYSQELTDEVLRVEKPSNTGITYHAVQFILHSSDRLHHPPQDDDRSAVTFWLPKSPARREQLAKAFEEAARIVRTAPPETGLD
;
A
#
# COMPACT_ATOMS: atom_id res chain seq x y z
N MET A 1 8.16 -16.92 0.07
CA MET A 1 7.76 -16.13 1.25
C MET A 1 6.36 -15.61 1.02
N ARG A 2 5.46 -15.72 1.99
CA ARG A 2 4.09 -15.18 1.93
C ARG A 2 3.98 -14.05 2.97
N ILE A 3 3.33 -12.96 2.61
CA ILE A 3 2.98 -11.88 3.53
C ILE A 3 1.45 -11.86 3.57
N ASN A 4 0.87 -12.07 4.75
CA ASN A 4 -0.58 -11.95 4.96
C ASN A 4 -0.84 -10.61 5.62
N ILE A 5 -1.80 -9.86 5.08
CA ILE A 5 -2.25 -8.58 5.62
C ILE A 5 -3.73 -8.74 5.88
N TYR A 6 -4.15 -8.59 7.12
CA TYR A 6 -5.56 -8.61 7.49
C TYR A 6 -6.15 -7.24 7.20
N SER A 7 -7.30 -7.18 6.52
CA SER A 7 -7.87 -5.90 6.09
C SER A 7 -8.29 -5.00 7.25
N GLN A 8 -8.54 -5.56 8.44
CA GLN A 8 -8.81 -4.81 9.66
C GLN A 8 -7.62 -3.94 10.11
N GLU A 9 -6.41 -4.25 9.63
CA GLU A 9 -5.21 -3.49 9.94
C GLU A 9 -4.99 -2.33 8.96
N LEU A 10 -5.69 -2.27 7.82
CA LEU A 10 -5.54 -1.23 6.80
C LEU A 10 -6.55 -0.09 7.02
N THR A 11 -6.10 1.15 6.79
CA THR A 11 -7.01 2.29 6.61
C THR A 11 -7.42 2.43 5.14
N ASP A 12 -8.27 3.41 4.83
CA ASP A 12 -8.62 3.79 3.45
C ASP A 12 -7.60 4.76 2.81
N GLU A 13 -6.53 5.11 3.53
CA GLU A 13 -5.53 6.06 3.08
C GLU A 13 -4.44 5.40 2.24
N VAL A 14 -4.22 5.95 1.04
CA VAL A 14 -3.19 5.51 0.11
C VAL A 14 -2.33 6.70 -0.31
N LEU A 15 -1.02 6.59 -0.06
CA LEU A 15 -0.05 7.64 -0.33
C LEU A 15 0.87 7.28 -1.49
N ARG A 16 1.25 8.31 -2.27
CA ARG A 16 2.40 8.23 -3.18
C ARG A 16 3.64 8.69 -2.43
N VAL A 17 4.60 7.80 -2.26
CA VAL A 17 5.89 8.14 -1.63
C VAL A 17 7.01 8.21 -2.64
N GLU A 18 8.01 9.04 -2.34
CA GLU A 18 9.24 9.15 -3.11
C GLU A 18 10.45 9.16 -2.18
N LYS A 19 11.50 8.44 -2.57
CA LYS A 19 12.72 8.32 -1.79
C LYS A 19 13.95 8.51 -2.68
N PRO A 20 14.66 9.64 -2.57
CA PRO A 20 15.95 9.80 -3.24
C PRO A 20 16.97 8.83 -2.63
N SER A 21 17.84 8.29 -3.47
CA SER A 21 18.97 7.47 -3.04
C SER A 21 20.29 8.19 -3.26
N ASN A 22 21.33 7.70 -2.58
CA ASN A 22 22.70 8.18 -2.74
C ASN A 22 23.29 7.95 -4.14
N THR A 23 22.62 7.19 -5.01
CA THR A 23 23.02 6.98 -6.42
C THR A 23 22.37 7.98 -7.38
N GLY A 24 21.66 9.00 -6.87
CA GLY A 24 20.92 9.97 -7.68
C GLY A 24 19.62 9.42 -8.30
N ILE A 25 19.19 8.22 -7.93
CA ILE A 25 17.94 7.63 -8.38
C ILE A 25 16.86 7.93 -7.35
N THR A 26 15.72 8.47 -7.79
CA THR A 26 14.53 8.59 -6.95
C THR A 26 13.64 7.38 -7.15
N TYR A 27 13.34 6.68 -6.06
CA TYR A 27 12.38 5.59 -6.04
C TYR A 27 10.99 6.15 -5.75
N HIS A 28 9.96 5.54 -6.33
CA HIS A 28 8.57 5.87 -6.05
C HIS A 28 7.84 4.64 -5.57
N ALA A 29 6.85 4.81 -4.69
CA ALA A 29 6.02 3.72 -4.19
C ALA A 29 4.57 4.16 -4.02
N VAL A 30 3.70 3.16 -3.90
CA VAL A 30 2.35 3.31 -3.34
C VAL A 30 2.38 2.71 -1.95
N GLN A 31 1.87 3.45 -0.97
CA GLN A 31 1.86 3.06 0.43
C GLN A 31 0.42 3.02 0.94
N PHE A 32 0.00 1.86 1.45
CA PHE A 32 -1.28 1.71 2.14
C PHE A 32 -1.03 1.86 3.63
N ILE A 33 -1.69 2.82 4.26
CA ILE A 33 -1.47 3.11 5.68
C ILE A 33 -2.21 2.07 6.52
N LEU A 34 -1.55 1.65 7.60
CA LEU A 34 -2.13 0.74 8.57
C LEU A 34 -2.70 1.54 9.74
N HIS A 35 -3.71 0.98 10.40
CA HIS A 35 -4.13 1.46 11.71
C HIS A 35 -2.92 1.45 12.65
N SER A 36 -2.69 2.59 13.30
CA SER A 36 -1.60 2.78 14.23
C SER A 36 -2.05 3.69 15.36
N SER A 37 -1.28 3.71 16.46
CA SER A 37 -1.59 4.62 17.57
C SER A 37 -1.57 6.07 17.11
N ASP A 38 -2.53 6.89 17.56
CA ASP A 38 -2.53 8.34 17.32
C ASP A 38 -1.23 9.03 17.78
N ARG A 39 -0.49 8.41 18.71
CA ARG A 39 0.83 8.90 19.17
C ARG A 39 1.91 8.79 18.10
N LEU A 40 1.71 7.97 17.06
CA LEU A 40 2.60 7.86 15.90
C LEU A 40 2.21 8.85 14.79
N HIS A 41 1.11 9.59 14.96
CA HIS A 41 0.69 10.63 14.03
C HIS A 41 1.49 11.91 14.33
N HIS A 42 2.80 11.81 14.16
CA HIS A 42 3.74 12.94 14.21
C HIS A 42 3.49 13.89 13.02
N PRO A 43 4.02 15.13 13.04
CA PRO A 43 3.77 16.10 11.97
C PRO A 43 4.11 15.52 10.57
N PRO A 44 3.48 15.99 9.47
CA PRO A 44 3.55 15.36 8.13
C PRO A 44 4.94 15.11 7.55
N GLN A 45 5.96 15.72 8.14
CA GLN A 45 7.37 15.63 7.76
C GLN A 45 8.08 14.42 8.40
N ASP A 46 7.43 13.73 9.34
CA ASP A 46 7.95 12.57 10.06
C ASP A 46 6.79 11.60 10.38
N ASP A 47 6.11 11.12 9.33
CA ASP A 47 4.98 10.19 9.48
C ASP A 47 5.49 8.76 9.77
N ASP A 48 5.52 8.42 11.06
CA ASP A 48 5.95 7.12 11.60
C ASP A 48 4.85 6.04 11.57
N ARG A 49 3.72 6.30 10.91
CA ARG A 49 2.65 5.32 10.80
C ARG A 49 3.12 4.06 10.07
N SER A 50 2.65 2.92 10.55
CA SER A 50 2.93 1.63 9.91
C SER A 50 2.22 1.56 8.55
N ALA A 51 2.84 0.89 7.59
CA ALA A 51 2.29 0.82 6.24
C ALA A 51 2.79 -0.38 5.43
N VAL A 52 1.99 -0.76 4.44
CA VAL A 52 2.40 -1.70 3.39
C VAL A 52 2.85 -0.90 2.17
N THR A 53 4.14 -1.02 1.82
CA THR A 53 4.75 -0.24 0.72
C THR A 53 5.03 -1.11 -0.51
N PHE A 54 4.48 -0.72 -1.66
CA PHE A 54 4.75 -1.30 -2.96
C PHE A 54 5.65 -0.39 -3.80
N TRP A 55 6.95 -0.68 -3.84
CA TRP A 55 7.90 0.06 -4.67
C TRP A 55 7.64 -0.15 -6.16
N LEU A 56 7.58 0.95 -6.90
CA LEU A 56 7.24 0.92 -8.32
C LEU A 56 8.44 0.48 -9.16
N PRO A 57 8.25 -0.47 -10.10
CA PRO A 57 9.29 -0.84 -11.06
C PRO A 57 9.77 0.36 -11.88
N LYS A 58 11.02 0.37 -12.34
CA LYS A 58 11.51 1.43 -13.23
C LYS A 58 10.91 1.38 -14.64
N SER A 59 10.61 0.17 -15.13
CA SER A 59 10.09 -0.05 -16.47
C SER A 59 8.61 0.38 -16.58
N PRO A 60 8.23 1.20 -17.58
CA PRO A 60 6.84 1.57 -17.83
C PRO A 60 5.93 0.35 -18.02
N ALA A 61 6.37 -0.66 -18.79
CA ALA A 61 5.59 -1.87 -19.02
C ALA A 61 5.32 -2.66 -17.73
N ARG A 62 6.30 -2.74 -16.81
CA ARG A 62 6.10 -3.39 -15.51
C ARG A 62 5.22 -2.57 -14.57
N ARG A 63 5.27 -1.22 -14.65
CA ARG A 63 4.34 -0.36 -13.90
C ARG A 63 2.90 -0.59 -14.34
N GLU A 64 2.67 -0.66 -15.64
CA GLU A 64 1.35 -0.94 -16.21
C GLU A 64 0.82 -2.33 -15.78
N GLN A 65 1.69 -3.35 -15.78
CA GLN A 65 1.31 -4.67 -15.28
C GLN A 65 0.92 -4.66 -13.79
N LEU A 66 1.65 -3.90 -12.96
CA LEU A 66 1.31 -3.73 -11.55
C LEU A 66 0.00 -2.97 -11.36
N ALA A 67 -0.25 -1.92 -12.15
CA ALA A 67 -1.50 -1.17 -12.11
C ALA A 67 -2.72 -2.07 -12.42
N LYS A 68 -2.64 -2.88 -13.49
CA LYS A 68 -3.67 -3.87 -13.82
C LYS A 68 -3.90 -4.89 -12.71
N ALA A 69 -2.85 -5.30 -12.00
CA ALA A 69 -3.00 -6.20 -10.86
C ALA A 69 -3.75 -5.53 -9.69
N PHE A 70 -3.52 -4.24 -9.44
CA PHE A 70 -4.30 -3.49 -8.44
C PHE A 70 -5.75 -3.28 -8.86
N GLU A 71 -6.01 -3.01 -10.14
CA GLU A 71 -7.38 -2.91 -10.67
C GLU A 71 -8.12 -4.24 -10.51
N GLU A 72 -7.47 -5.35 -10.83
CA GLU A 72 -8.05 -6.68 -10.65
C GLU A 72 -8.26 -7.02 -9.18
N ALA A 73 -7.33 -6.66 -8.29
CA ALA A 73 -7.53 -6.81 -6.85
C ALA A 73 -8.76 -6.03 -6.37
N ALA A 74 -8.92 -4.77 -6.80
CA ALA A 74 -10.09 -3.98 -6.49
C ALA A 74 -11.39 -4.60 -7.03
N ARG A 75 -11.35 -5.19 -8.24
CA ARG A 75 -12.48 -5.94 -8.80
C ARG A 75 -12.81 -7.17 -7.94
N ILE A 76 -11.82 -7.94 -7.52
CA ILE A 76 -11.99 -9.11 -6.66
C ILE A 76 -12.61 -8.71 -5.32
N VAL A 77 -12.10 -7.67 -4.65
CA VAL A 77 -12.65 -7.17 -3.38
C VAL A 77 -14.13 -6.81 -3.52
N ARG A 78 -14.54 -6.18 -4.64
CA ARG A 78 -15.94 -5.79 -4.87
C ARG A 78 -16.87 -6.95 -5.22
N THR A 79 -16.33 -8.05 -5.74
CA THR A 79 -17.13 -9.15 -6.32
C THR A 79 -17.01 -10.45 -5.53
N ALA A 80 -16.13 -10.51 -4.53
CA ALA A 80 -16.01 -11.64 -3.63
C ALA A 80 -17.34 -11.87 -2.88
N PRO A 81 -17.76 -13.14 -2.70
CA PRO A 81 -18.92 -13.44 -1.88
C PRO A 81 -18.69 -12.97 -0.43
N PRO A 82 -19.76 -12.61 0.29
CA PRO A 82 -19.65 -12.27 1.71
C PRO A 82 -19.09 -13.45 2.50
N GLU A 83 -18.36 -13.15 3.58
CA GLU A 83 -17.87 -14.18 4.49
C GLU A 83 -19.05 -14.94 5.11
N THR A 84 -18.89 -16.25 5.28
CA THR A 84 -19.85 -17.09 6.01
C THR A 84 -19.38 -17.22 7.46
N GLY A 85 -20.23 -16.90 8.44
CA GLY A 85 -19.86 -16.94 9.86
C GLY A 85 -20.80 -16.11 10.74
N LEU A 86 -20.53 -16.06 12.05
CA LEU A 86 -21.16 -15.10 12.97
C LEU A 86 -20.32 -13.81 12.97
N ASP A 87 -20.99 -12.67 12.84
CA ASP A 87 -20.40 -11.32 12.95
C ASP A 87 -19.68 -11.11 14.30
#